data_AF-A1U9Y8-F1
#
_entry.id   AF-A1U9Y8-F1
#
_cell.length_a   1.000
_cell.length_b   1.000
_cell.length_c   1.000
_cell.angle_alpha   90.00
_cell.angle_beta   90.00
_cell.angle_gamma   90.00
#
_symmetry.space_group_name_H-M   'P 1'
#
loop_
_entity.id
_entity.type
_entity.pdbx_description
1 polymer ?
#
loop_
_entity_poly.entity_id
_entity_poly.type
_entity_poly.pdbx_seq_one_letter_code
_entity_poly.pdbx_strand_id
1 'polypeptide(L)'
;MRILARSGLALLVAVGTVLLALVSTVTLVFTLAASTYVIRGTEYGVPFCLPFCHGNPTPEELAMPYVDGTVNNPPDGIVVVDYPASFWPFSDGYFVDPTYDDAVEQGVNALPPPGQFQDLDGSVIFGYSQGTQVATLYKREFNEY
;
A
#
# COMPACT_ATOMS: atom_id res chain seq x y z
N MET A 1 -13.34 -39.67 40.46
CA MET A 1 -12.11 -39.15 39.80
C MET A 1 -12.15 -39.20 38.26
N ARG A 2 -12.52 -40.31 37.60
CA ARG A 2 -12.52 -40.40 36.12
C ARG A 2 -13.44 -39.41 35.38
N ILE A 3 -14.56 -38.99 35.99
CA ILE A 3 -15.52 -38.05 35.39
C ILE A 3 -15.01 -36.60 35.44
N LEU A 4 -14.35 -36.22 36.55
CA LEU A 4 -13.72 -34.90 36.73
C LEU A 4 -12.52 -34.68 35.79
N ALA A 5 -11.71 -35.73 35.56
CA ALA A 5 -10.60 -35.66 34.62
C ALA A 5 -11.07 -35.48 33.16
N ARG A 6 -12.19 -36.11 32.78
CA ARG A 6 -12.78 -35.99 31.43
C ARG A 6 -13.41 -34.62 31.17
N SER A 7 -14.02 -34.02 32.19
CA SER A 7 -14.61 -32.68 32.09
C SER A 7 -13.54 -31.58 32.06
N GLY A 8 -12.45 -31.73 32.81
CA GLY A 8 -11.30 -30.81 32.74
C GLY A 8 -10.61 -30.84 31.36
N LEU A 9 -10.43 -32.02 30.77
CA LEU A 9 -9.86 -32.16 29.44
C LEU A 9 -10.77 -31.57 28.34
N ALA A 10 -12.08 -31.79 28.43
CA ALA A 10 -13.05 -31.23 27.48
C ALA A 10 -13.07 -29.69 27.50
N LEU A 11 -12.95 -29.08 28.69
CA LEU A 11 -12.88 -27.63 28.83
C LEU A 11 -11.59 -27.06 28.22
N LEU A 12 -10.45 -27.71 28.46
CA LEU A 12 -9.15 -27.34 27.87
C LEU A 12 -9.16 -27.40 26.34
N VAL A 13 -9.77 -28.45 25.78
CA VAL A 13 -9.94 -28.58 24.32
C VAL A 13 -10.85 -27.49 23.78
N ALA A 14 -11.98 -27.21 24.42
CA ALA A 14 -12.89 -26.15 23.99
C ALA A 14 -12.22 -24.76 24.01
N VAL A 15 -11.49 -24.44 25.08
CA VAL A 15 -10.72 -23.20 25.18
C VAL A 15 -9.63 -23.14 24.11
N GLY A 16 -8.89 -24.24 23.89
CA GLY A 16 -7.90 -24.35 22.83
C GLY A 16 -8.49 -24.12 21.44
N THR A 17 -9.65 -24.71 21.14
CA THR A 17 -10.33 -24.52 19.85
C THR A 17 -10.83 -23.09 19.65
N VAL A 18 -11.32 -22.44 20.71
CA VAL A 18 -11.75 -21.03 20.65
C VAL A 18 -10.56 -20.11 20.42
N LEU A 19 -9.43 -20.36 21.10
CA LEU A 19 -8.20 -19.59 20.91
C LEU A 19 -7.62 -19.78 19.50
N LEU A 20 -7.54 -21.01 18.98
CA LEU A 20 -7.11 -21.26 17.60
C LEU A 20 -8.05 -20.62 16.57
N ALA A 21 -9.37 -20.69 16.80
CA ALA A 21 -10.34 -20.03 15.94
C ALA A 21 -10.15 -18.51 15.95
N LEU A 22 -9.93 -17.91 17.14
CA LEU A 22 -9.66 -16.48 17.28
C LEU A 22 -8.40 -16.07 16.52
N VAL A 23 -7.28 -16.80 16.71
CA VAL A 23 -6.02 -16.50 16.02
C VAL A 23 -6.19 -16.61 14.51
N SER A 24 -6.86 -17.67 14.02
CA SER A 24 -7.14 -17.84 12.59
C SER A 24 -7.98 -16.70 12.02
N THR A 25 -9.05 -16.28 12.72
CA THR A 25 -9.86 -15.15 12.29
C THR A 25 -9.10 -13.83 12.27
N VAL A 26 -8.21 -13.60 13.23
CA VAL A 26 -7.43 -12.36 13.30
C VAL A 26 -6.42 -12.30 12.15
N THR A 27 -5.70 -13.39 11.86
CA THR A 27 -4.76 -13.44 10.72
C THR A 27 -5.49 -13.27 9.38
N LEU A 28 -6.68 -13.85 9.21
CA LEU A 28 -7.49 -13.72 8.00
C LEU A 28 -7.98 -12.29 7.77
N VAL A 29 -8.34 -11.56 8.84
CA VAL A 29 -8.78 -10.16 8.75
C VAL A 29 -7.63 -9.25 8.29
N PHE A 30 -6.41 -9.46 8.78
CA PHE A 30 -5.25 -8.67 8.35
C PHE A 30 -4.87 -8.90 6.89
N THR A 31 -4.90 -10.16 6.42
CA THR A 31 -4.72 -10.45 4.97
C THR A 31 -5.81 -9.85 4.10
N LEU A 32 -7.00 -9.56 4.64
CA LEU A 32 -8.11 -8.97 3.89
C LEU A 32 -8.03 -7.43 3.80
N ALA A 33 -7.22 -6.79 4.66
CA ALA A 33 -7.02 -5.33 4.67
C ALA A 33 -5.75 -4.88 3.93
N ALA A 34 -4.79 -5.78 3.70
CA ALA A 34 -3.57 -5.46 2.99
C ALA A 34 -3.84 -5.01 1.55
N SER A 35 -3.10 -4.01 1.07
CA SER A 35 -3.21 -3.49 -0.30
C SER A 35 -1.84 -3.17 -0.89
N THR A 36 -1.76 -3.21 -2.22
CA THR A 36 -0.64 -2.72 -3.01
C THR A 36 -0.91 -1.26 -3.38
N TYR A 37 -0.18 -0.35 -2.73
CA TYR A 37 -0.22 1.08 -3.01
C TYR A 37 0.73 1.40 -4.17
N VAL A 38 0.18 1.87 -5.28
CA VAL A 38 0.93 2.28 -6.47
C VAL A 38 1.03 3.79 -6.51
N ILE A 39 2.23 4.31 -6.31
CA ILE A 39 2.51 5.74 -6.36
C ILE A 39 3.07 6.07 -7.73
N ARG A 40 2.28 6.83 -8.51
CA ARG A 40 2.62 7.23 -9.87
C ARG A 40 3.92 8.03 -9.92
N GLY A 41 4.61 8.00 -11.06
CA GLY A 41 5.69 8.92 -11.38
C GLY A 41 5.17 10.19 -12.05
N THR A 42 6.07 11.10 -12.41
CA THR A 42 5.69 12.38 -13.01
C THR A 42 4.82 12.21 -14.26
N GLU A 43 3.66 12.87 -14.28
CA GLU A 43 2.75 12.90 -15.42
C GLU A 43 3.08 14.09 -16.31
N TYR A 44 3.91 13.82 -17.31
CA TYR A 44 4.32 14.85 -18.27
C TYR A 44 3.16 15.29 -19.18
N GLY A 45 3.17 16.56 -19.58
CA GLY A 45 2.31 17.07 -20.64
C GLY A 45 2.88 16.83 -22.03
N VAL A 46 2.10 17.12 -23.07
CA VAL A 46 2.55 17.08 -24.47
C VAL A 46 3.55 18.20 -24.73
N PRO A 47 4.66 17.97 -25.46
CA PRO A 47 5.03 16.77 -26.22
C PRO A 47 5.84 15.73 -25.42
N PHE A 48 6.15 15.99 -24.16
CA PHE A 48 7.08 15.18 -23.36
C PHE A 48 6.52 13.81 -22.99
N CYS A 49 5.21 13.68 -22.88
CA CYS A 49 4.58 12.39 -22.56
C CYS A 49 4.50 11.42 -23.74
N LEU A 50 4.68 11.84 -24.99
CA LEU A 50 4.46 10.96 -26.13
C LEU A 50 5.51 9.83 -26.20
N PRO A 51 5.11 8.57 -26.43
CA PRO A 51 3.76 8.06 -26.72
C PRO A 51 2.92 7.65 -25.50
N PHE A 52 3.42 7.83 -24.29
CA PHE A 52 2.90 7.37 -23.00
C PHE A 52 2.10 8.45 -22.23
N CYS A 53 1.15 9.11 -22.89
CA CYS A 53 0.32 10.15 -22.28
C CYS A 53 -0.91 9.59 -21.57
N HIS A 54 -1.47 10.39 -20.65
CA HIS A 54 -2.78 10.14 -20.02
C HIS A 54 -2.90 8.77 -19.32
N GLY A 55 -1.86 8.37 -18.59
CA GLY A 55 -1.86 7.11 -17.85
C GLY A 55 -1.83 5.88 -18.74
N ASN A 56 -1.10 5.93 -19.87
CA ASN A 56 -0.84 4.77 -20.71
C ASN A 56 0.68 4.46 -20.76
N PRO A 57 1.15 3.29 -20.28
CA PRO A 57 0.35 2.25 -19.60
C PRO A 57 -0.24 2.75 -18.28
N THR A 58 -1.30 2.08 -17.82
CA THR A 58 -1.88 2.39 -16.51
C THR A 58 -0.84 2.19 -15.39
N PRO A 59 -0.94 2.91 -14.27
CA PRO A 59 -0.03 2.74 -13.14
C PRO A 59 0.11 1.27 -12.70
N GLU A 60 -0.98 0.52 -12.72
CA GLU A 60 -1.04 -0.89 -12.37
C GLU A 60 -0.32 -1.77 -13.40
N GLU A 61 -0.56 -1.56 -14.69
CA GLU A 61 0.13 -2.28 -15.77
C GLU A 61 1.64 -2.06 -15.71
N LEU A 62 2.08 -0.87 -15.29
CA LEU A 62 3.49 -0.59 -15.07
C LEU A 62 4.02 -1.25 -13.79
N ALA A 63 3.25 -1.20 -12.70
CA ALA A 63 3.71 -1.61 -11.36
C ALA A 63 3.70 -3.13 -11.15
N MET A 64 2.62 -3.80 -11.52
CA MET A 64 2.38 -5.19 -11.11
C MET A 64 3.44 -6.18 -11.59
N PRO A 65 4.03 -6.08 -12.80
CA PRO A 65 5.13 -6.95 -13.19
C PRO A 65 6.33 -6.91 -12.24
N TYR A 66 6.61 -5.74 -11.63
CA TYR A 66 7.69 -5.60 -10.65
C TYR A 66 7.28 -6.11 -9.26
N VAL A 67 6.03 -5.85 -8.87
CA VAL A 67 5.46 -6.32 -7.61
C VAL A 67 5.42 -7.85 -7.59
N ASP A 68 4.84 -8.48 -8.61
CA ASP A 68 4.74 -9.94 -8.75
C ASP A 68 6.12 -10.60 -8.85
N GLY A 69 7.09 -9.91 -9.44
CA GLY A 69 8.48 -10.38 -9.51
C GLY A 69 9.26 -10.28 -8.19
N THR A 70 8.78 -9.49 -7.23
CA THR A 70 9.49 -9.20 -5.97
C THR A 70 8.80 -9.83 -4.76
N VAL A 71 7.47 -9.90 -4.77
CA VAL A 71 6.63 -10.34 -3.66
C VAL A 71 5.95 -11.65 -4.04
N ASN A 72 6.17 -12.72 -3.25
CA ASN A 72 5.65 -14.05 -3.59
C ASN A 72 4.12 -14.16 -3.61
N ASN A 73 3.43 -13.38 -2.78
CA ASN A 73 1.96 -13.30 -2.72
C ASN A 73 1.58 -11.84 -2.42
N PRO A 74 1.56 -10.94 -3.43
CA PRO A 74 1.18 -9.56 -3.19
C PRO A 74 -0.31 -9.48 -2.83
N PRO A 75 -0.74 -8.43 -2.10
CA PRO A 75 -2.15 -8.20 -1.85
C PRO A 75 -2.95 -8.00 -3.13
N ASP A 76 -4.15 -8.59 -3.19
CA ASP A 76 -5.07 -8.46 -4.33
C ASP A 76 -5.64 -7.03 -4.48
N GLY A 77 -5.79 -6.31 -3.36
CA GLY A 77 -6.25 -4.93 -3.36
C GLY A 77 -5.19 -4.01 -3.96
N ILE A 78 -5.52 -3.28 -5.01
CA ILE A 78 -4.62 -2.28 -5.60
C ILE A 78 -5.20 -0.88 -5.36
N VAL A 79 -4.37 0.01 -4.83
CA VAL A 79 -4.72 1.40 -4.56
C VAL A 79 -3.72 2.28 -5.31
N VAL A 80 -4.18 2.96 -6.36
CA VAL A 80 -3.38 4.03 -6.98
C VAL A 80 -3.47 5.27 -6.12
N VAL A 81 -2.32 5.79 -5.71
CA VAL A 81 -2.26 6.99 -4.88
C VAL A 81 -2.64 8.19 -5.73
N ASP A 82 -3.74 8.83 -5.36
CA ASP A 82 -4.24 10.03 -6.02
C ASP A 82 -3.48 11.26 -5.51
N TYR A 83 -2.59 11.77 -6.35
CA TYR A 83 -1.82 12.97 -6.09
C TYR A 83 -1.41 13.61 -7.42
N PRO A 84 -1.02 14.90 -7.44
CA PRO A 84 -0.79 15.65 -8.67
C PRO A 84 0.27 15.07 -9.60
N ALA A 85 1.27 14.36 -9.06
CA ALA A 85 2.37 13.79 -9.84
C ALA A 85 3.05 14.80 -10.79
N SER A 86 3.15 16.07 -10.39
CA SER A 86 3.52 17.16 -11.29
C SER A 86 5.00 17.54 -11.21
N PHE A 87 5.47 18.14 -12.30
CA PHE A 87 6.77 18.81 -12.38
C PHE A 87 6.55 20.09 -13.18
N TRP A 88 6.16 21.16 -12.48
CA TRP A 88 5.94 22.45 -13.11
C TRP A 88 7.19 22.93 -13.88
N PRO A 89 7.06 23.49 -15.10
CA PRO A 89 5.84 23.70 -15.89
C PRO A 89 5.62 22.63 -16.99
N PHE A 90 6.21 21.44 -16.84
CA PHE A 90 6.29 20.41 -17.89
C PHE A 90 5.30 19.25 -17.71
N SER A 91 4.57 19.21 -16.59
CA SER A 91 3.52 18.22 -16.34
C SER A 91 2.20 18.53 -17.07
N ASP A 92 1.23 17.62 -16.99
CA ASP A 92 0.00 17.65 -17.80
C ASP A 92 -0.84 18.92 -17.62
N GLY A 93 -0.86 19.52 -16.42
CA GLY A 93 -1.49 20.82 -16.17
C GLY A 93 -0.57 22.03 -16.42
N TYR A 94 0.65 21.82 -16.93
CA TYR A 94 1.61 22.87 -17.30
C TYR A 94 1.81 23.92 -16.19
N PHE A 95 1.35 25.15 -16.43
CA PHE A 95 1.55 26.28 -15.53
C PHE A 95 0.60 26.32 -14.34
N VAL A 96 -0.46 25.51 -14.35
CA VAL A 96 -1.43 25.43 -13.23
C VAL A 96 -1.12 24.32 -12.23
N ASP A 97 -0.16 23.46 -12.57
CA ASP A 97 0.25 22.37 -11.70
C ASP A 97 1.09 22.86 -10.51
N PRO A 98 1.04 22.14 -9.37
CA PRO A 98 1.95 22.39 -8.27
C PRO A 98 3.41 22.16 -8.67
N THR A 99 4.33 22.80 -7.94
CA THR A 99 5.77 22.56 -8.10
C THR A 99 6.12 21.12 -7.71
N TYR A 100 7.33 20.68 -8.07
CA TYR A 100 7.79 19.33 -7.73
C TYR A 100 7.70 19.03 -6.23
N ASP A 101 8.17 19.95 -5.38
CA ASP A 101 8.19 19.75 -3.93
C ASP A 101 6.76 19.72 -3.36
N ASP A 102 5.89 20.63 -3.80
CA ASP A 102 4.47 20.66 -3.39
C ASP A 102 3.72 19.39 -3.81
N ALA A 103 4.03 18.85 -4.98
CA ALA A 103 3.44 17.60 -5.47
C ALA A 103 3.90 16.40 -4.66
N VAL A 104 5.20 16.34 -4.32
CA VAL A 104 5.75 15.27 -3.47
C VAL A 104 5.15 15.32 -2.07
N GLU A 105 5.01 16.51 -1.48
CA GLU A 105 4.36 16.68 -0.17
C GLU A 105 2.89 16.21 -0.22
N GLN A 106 2.14 16.61 -1.24
CA GLN A 106 0.77 16.14 -1.44
C GLN A 106 0.71 14.62 -1.62
N GLY A 107 1.67 14.01 -2.31
CA GLY A 107 1.76 12.56 -2.47
C GLY A 107 2.01 11.83 -1.16
N VAL A 108 2.86 12.37 -0.27
CA VAL A 108 3.08 11.80 1.07
C VAL A 108 1.80 11.91 1.91
N ASN A 109 1.12 13.04 1.85
CA ASN A 109 -0.13 13.28 2.58
C ASN A 109 -1.33 12.49 2.04
N ALA A 110 -1.28 12.05 0.78
CA ALA A 110 -2.30 11.19 0.17
C ALA A 110 -2.17 9.72 0.60
N LEU A 111 -1.02 9.33 1.17
CA LEU A 111 -0.86 8.02 1.78
C LEU A 111 -1.51 7.99 3.17
N PRO A 112 -1.96 6.80 3.63
CA PRO A 112 -2.54 6.67 4.96
C PRO A 112 -1.55 7.12 6.06
N PRO A 113 -1.98 7.82 7.14
CA PRO A 113 -1.07 8.34 8.16
C PRO A 113 -0.20 7.27 8.85
N PRO A 114 1.11 7.51 9.08
CA PRO A 114 1.98 6.61 9.83
C PRO A 114 1.47 6.34 11.25
N GLY A 115 1.59 5.10 11.73
CA GLY A 115 1.24 4.71 13.11
C GLY A 115 -0.26 4.58 13.43
N GLN A 116 -1.17 4.93 12.50
CA GLN A 116 -2.60 4.67 12.66
C GLN A 116 -3.05 3.29 12.17
N PHE A 117 -2.14 2.45 11.69
CA PHE A 117 -2.48 1.18 11.06
C PHE A 117 -1.79 0.00 11.73
N GLN A 118 -2.59 -0.85 12.38
CA GLN A 118 -2.33 -2.29 12.45
C GLN A 118 -2.57 -2.98 11.08
N ASP A 119 -3.09 -2.24 10.09
CA ASP A 119 -3.60 -2.76 8.81
C ASP A 119 -2.63 -2.61 7.61
N LEU A 120 -1.43 -2.08 7.81
CA LEU A 120 -0.37 -2.07 6.76
C LEU A 120 0.52 -3.32 6.82
N ASP A 121 0.34 -4.20 7.81
CA ASP A 121 1.05 -5.47 7.87
C ASP A 121 0.74 -6.30 6.62
N GLY A 122 1.77 -6.55 5.81
CA GLY A 122 1.64 -7.24 4.52
C GLY A 122 1.24 -6.36 3.33
N SER A 123 1.01 -5.06 3.52
CA SER A 123 0.82 -4.12 2.41
C SER A 123 2.12 -3.89 1.63
N VAL A 124 1.98 -3.63 0.34
CA VAL A 124 3.10 -3.35 -0.56
C VAL A 124 3.02 -1.89 -0.99
N ILE A 125 4.14 -1.17 -0.95
CA ILE A 125 4.24 0.18 -1.49
C ILE A 125 5.20 0.15 -2.67
N PHE A 126 4.67 0.47 -3.85
CA PHE A 126 5.43 0.58 -5.09
C PHE A 126 5.41 2.02 -5.57
N GLY A 127 6.59 2.60 -5.82
CA GLY A 127 6.71 3.94 -6.37
C GLY A 127 7.82 4.01 -7.40
N TYR A 128 7.59 4.74 -8.50
CA TYR A 128 8.55 4.92 -9.59
C TYR A 128 8.78 6.41 -9.88
N SER A 129 10.00 6.79 -10.27
CA SER A 129 10.38 8.18 -10.54
C SER A 129 10.06 9.09 -9.33
N GLN A 130 9.27 10.16 -9.48
CA GLN A 130 8.78 10.98 -8.37
C GLN A 130 8.04 10.18 -7.30
N GLY A 131 7.29 9.14 -7.67
CA GLY A 131 6.59 8.28 -6.73
C GLY A 131 7.54 7.51 -5.81
N THR A 132 8.77 7.25 -6.23
CA THR A 132 9.81 6.67 -5.35
C THR A 132 10.21 7.66 -4.26
N GLN A 133 10.27 8.96 -4.58
CA GLN A 133 10.58 10.00 -3.60
C GLN A 133 9.47 10.09 -2.54
N VAL A 134 8.21 10.10 -2.97
CA VAL A 134 7.04 10.02 -2.07
C VAL A 134 7.12 8.79 -1.17
N ALA A 135 7.32 7.60 -1.74
CA ALA A 135 7.44 6.35 -0.98
C ALA A 135 8.59 6.40 0.04
N THR A 136 9.72 6.99 -0.33
CA THR A 136 10.90 7.11 0.52
C THR A 136 10.65 8.05 1.71
N LEU A 137 10.03 9.21 1.46
CA LEU A 137 9.70 10.18 2.50
C LEU A 137 8.66 9.61 3.47
N TYR A 138 7.60 9.00 2.92
CA TYR A 138 6.59 8.31 3.71
C TYR A 138 7.20 7.21 4.59
N LYS A 139 8.08 6.38 4.02
CA LYS A 139 8.75 5.32 4.78
C LYS A 139 9.72 5.87 5.83
N ARG A 140 10.38 7.00 5.57
CA ARG A 140 11.24 7.66 6.58
C ARG A 140 10.39 8.06 7.79
N GLU A 141 9.29 8.76 7.57
CA GLU A 141 8.37 9.16 8.64
C GLU A 141 7.81 7.95 9.38
N PHE A 142 7.46 6.88 8.67
CA PHE A 142 7.01 5.63 9.28
C PHE A 142 8.03 5.01 10.25
N ASN A 143 9.34 5.14 9.99
CA ASN A 143 10.39 4.54 10.84
C ASN A 143 10.90 5.48 11.95
N GLU A 144 10.51 6.76 11.92
CA GLU A 144 10.91 7.74 12.95
C GLU A 144 9.95 7.76 14.16
N TYR A 145 8.84 7.02 14.10
CA TYR A 145 7.88 6.79 15.19
C TYR A 145 7.86 5.32 15.63
#